data_AF-A0A816YTN4-F1
#
_entry.id   AF-A0A816YTN4-F1
#
_cell.length_a   1.000
_cell.length_b   1.000
_cell.length_c   1.000
_cell.angle_alpha   90.00
_cell.angle_beta   90.00
_cell.angle_gamma   90.00
#
_symmetry.space_group_name_H-M   'P 1'
#
loop_
_entity.id
_entity.type
_entity.pdbx_description
1 polymer ?
#
loop_
_entity_poly.entity_id
_entity_poly.type
_entity_poly.pdbx_seq_one_letter_code
_entity_poly.pdbx_strand_id
1 'polypeptide(L)'
;MHESADDLFANIKYVLEANELKLNQLVSLGSDNTNVNVGNQHSVFALFEKLSLGLIKGTCYCHVLHNSVKHGNEHLLFDIEPALLKIYSHFYRSSVRSQELTNYFDFIEEEQKVILKYIRLRWLSLLRSIERLTSIHTIVKIYFLNLTNDDCPELLLEFFTSDKSDEFSECTLYFLTKLTEVQNANLLLQRDYTTGVSIYNIITNLLRKLMNRLQDDLFWL
;
A
#
# COMPACT_ATOMS: atom_id res chain seq x y z
N MET A 1 -2.72 7.84 20.69
CA MET A 1 -1.85 7.37 21.78
C MET A 1 -0.56 6.93 21.09
N HIS A 2 0.55 7.63 21.30
CA HIS A 2 1.86 7.20 20.80
C HIS A 2 2.52 6.40 21.93
N GLU A 3 2.67 5.09 21.75
CA GLU A 3 3.39 4.25 22.70
C GLU A 3 4.90 4.53 22.58
N SER A 4 5.58 4.66 23.72
CA SER A 4 7.02 4.89 23.75
C SER A 4 7.81 3.59 23.55
N ALA A 5 9.11 3.71 23.24
CA ALA A 5 9.99 2.55 23.16
C ALA A 5 10.05 1.79 24.49
N ASP A 6 9.99 2.52 25.61
CA ASP A 6 10.01 1.94 26.95
C ASP A 6 8.74 1.16 27.27
N ASP A 7 7.56 1.68 26.90
CA ASP A 7 6.28 1.00 27.09
C ASP A 7 6.24 -0.31 26.28
N LEU A 8 6.64 -0.25 25.01
CA LEU A 8 6.71 -1.41 24.13
C LEU A 8 7.72 -2.45 24.64
N PHE A 9 8.91 -2.00 25.03
CA PHE A 9 9.93 -2.86 25.60
C PHE A 9 9.43 -3.56 26.87
N ALA A 10 8.82 -2.82 27.80
CA ALA A 10 8.29 -3.36 29.05
C ALA A 10 7.20 -4.40 28.79
N ASN A 11 6.28 -4.12 27.87
CA ASN A 11 5.20 -5.04 27.50
C ASN A 11 5.74 -6.32 26.84
N ILE A 12 6.65 -6.20 25.87
CA ILE A 12 7.25 -7.37 25.20
C ILE A 12 8.05 -8.19 26.21
N LYS A 13 8.87 -7.53 27.05
CA LYS A 13 9.65 -8.17 28.11
C LYS A 13 8.75 -8.95 29.06
N TYR A 14 7.67 -8.33 29.54
CA TYR A 14 6.68 -8.98 30.41
C TYR A 14 6.10 -10.23 29.76
N VAL A 15 5.69 -10.16 28.49
CA VAL A 15 5.13 -11.32 27.77
C VAL A 15 6.16 -12.44 27.63
N LEU A 16 7.41 -12.13 27.29
CA LEU A 16 8.48 -13.13 27.17
C LEU A 16 8.75 -13.81 28.53
N GLU A 17 8.89 -13.03 29.60
CA GLU A 17 9.15 -13.55 30.95
C GLU A 17 7.98 -14.36 31.50
N ALA A 18 6.73 -13.92 31.27
CA ALA A 18 5.52 -14.64 31.66
C ALA A 18 5.35 -15.99 30.94
N ASN A 19 6.02 -16.18 29.80
CA ASN A 19 6.07 -17.44 29.07
C ASN A 19 7.40 -18.20 29.30
N GLU A 20 8.15 -17.83 30.34
CA GLU A 20 9.43 -18.45 30.72
C GLU A 20 10.50 -18.41 29.62
N LEU A 21 10.39 -17.48 28.67
CA LEU A 21 11.37 -17.28 27.60
C LEU A 21 12.53 -16.43 28.11
N LYS A 22 13.75 -16.95 27.96
CA LYS A 22 14.95 -16.26 28.44
C LYS A 22 15.35 -15.15 27.47
N LEU A 23 15.42 -13.92 27.97
CA LEU A 23 15.75 -12.74 27.17
C LEU A 23 17.14 -12.82 26.52
N ASN A 24 18.10 -13.47 27.18
CA ASN A 24 19.46 -13.68 26.65
C ASN A 24 19.55 -14.78 25.58
N GLN A 25 18.46 -15.46 25.27
CA GLN A 25 18.34 -16.43 24.17
C GLN A 25 17.57 -15.85 22.98
N LEU A 26 17.23 -14.56 23.02
CA LEU A 26 16.54 -13.88 21.93
C LEU A 26 17.47 -13.74 20.73
N VAL A 27 17.11 -14.35 19.61
CA VAL A 27 17.94 -14.40 18.39
C VAL A 27 17.71 -13.20 17.47
N SER A 28 16.45 -12.76 17.33
CA SER A 28 16.09 -11.70 16.40
C SER A 28 14.82 -10.97 16.84
N LEU A 29 14.73 -9.68 16.50
CA LEU A 29 13.52 -8.88 16.60
C LEU A 29 13.14 -8.32 15.24
N GLY A 30 12.00 -8.74 14.71
CA GLY A 30 11.41 -8.24 13.46
C GLY A 30 10.35 -7.18 13.70
N SER A 31 10.50 -6.00 13.10
CA SER A 31 9.51 -4.91 13.22
C SER A 31 9.53 -3.99 11.99
N ASP A 32 8.63 -2.99 11.97
CA ASP A 32 8.75 -1.88 11.02
C ASP A 32 9.97 -1.01 11.34
N ASN A 33 10.39 -0.18 10.37
CA ASN A 33 11.61 0.61 10.51
C ASN A 33 11.40 1.97 11.20
N THR A 34 10.40 2.08 12.09
CA THR A 34 10.17 3.32 12.84
C THR A 34 11.27 3.56 13.87
N ASN A 35 11.54 4.82 14.20
CA ASN A 35 12.57 5.18 15.19
C ASN A 35 12.32 4.54 16.57
N VAL A 36 11.05 4.40 16.96
CA VAL A 36 10.65 3.76 18.22
C VAL A 36 11.07 2.28 18.26
N ASN A 37 10.93 1.57 17.15
CA ASN A 37 11.24 0.15 17.09
C ASN A 37 12.73 -0.11 16.87
N VAL A 38 13.40 0.70 16.05
CA VAL A 38 14.74 0.35 15.53
C VAL A 38 15.79 1.46 15.54
N GLY A 39 15.52 2.59 16.20
CA GLY A 39 16.46 3.70 16.36
C GLY A 39 17.73 3.31 17.12
N ASN A 40 18.84 3.99 16.83
CA ASN A 40 20.17 3.56 17.28
C ASN A 40 20.43 3.77 18.79
N GLN A 41 19.87 4.83 19.38
CA GLN A 41 20.19 5.21 20.76
C GLN A 41 19.14 4.73 21.77
N HIS A 42 17.86 4.90 21.43
CA HIS A 42 16.73 4.57 22.31
C HIS A 42 15.57 4.04 21.48
N SER A 43 15.45 2.71 21.42
CA SER A 43 14.42 2.00 20.70
C SER A 43 14.19 0.63 21.34
N VAL A 44 13.09 -0.03 20.98
CA VAL A 44 12.81 -1.41 21.42
C VAL A 44 14.00 -2.32 21.12
N PHE A 45 14.55 -2.25 19.90
CA PHE A 45 15.73 -3.02 19.52
C PHE A 45 16.94 -2.70 20.40
N ALA A 46 17.29 -1.42 20.56
CA ALA A 46 18.46 -0.99 21.34
C ALA A 46 18.34 -1.35 22.83
N LEU A 47 17.11 -1.43 23.36
CA LEU A 47 16.86 -1.89 24.73
C LEU A 47 17.06 -3.40 24.88
N PHE A 48 16.57 -4.20 23.93
CA PHE A 48 16.77 -5.66 23.95
C PHE A 48 18.20 -6.08 23.61
N GLU A 49 18.92 -5.33 22.77
CA GLU A 49 20.32 -5.59 22.44
C GLU A 49 21.23 -5.56 23.68
N LYS A 50 20.88 -4.76 24.69
CA LYS A 50 21.57 -4.73 25.99
C LYS A 50 21.37 -6.02 26.81
N LEU A 51 20.33 -6.80 26.50
CA LEU A 51 19.96 -8.03 27.22
C LEU A 51 20.37 -9.31 26.49
N SER A 52 20.50 -9.25 25.16
CA SER A 52 20.87 -10.40 24.32
C SER A 52 22.03 -10.04 23.41
N LEU A 53 23.21 -10.59 23.71
CA LEU A 53 24.41 -10.41 22.88
C LEU A 53 24.21 -11.08 21.52
N GLY A 54 24.46 -10.34 20.44
CA GLY A 54 24.32 -10.85 19.07
C GLY A 54 22.89 -10.86 18.54
N LEU A 55 21.98 -10.09 19.16
CA LEU A 55 20.62 -9.92 18.68
C LEU A 55 20.59 -9.41 17.23
N ILE A 56 19.88 -10.11 16.35
CA ILE A 56 19.79 -9.76 14.93
C ILE A 56 18.58 -8.84 14.69
N LYS A 57 18.82 -7.67 14.10
CA LYS A 57 17.76 -6.76 13.65
C LYS A 57 17.01 -7.35 12.46
N GLY A 58 15.78 -7.77 12.67
CA GLY A 58 14.86 -8.18 11.63
C GLY A 58 14.12 -6.98 11.04
N THR A 59 14.11 -6.86 9.72
CA THR A 59 13.35 -5.82 9.00
C THR A 59 12.04 -6.40 8.47
N CYS A 60 10.93 -5.68 8.61
CA CYS A 60 9.69 -6.03 7.92
C CYS A 60 9.82 -5.76 6.41
N TYR A 61 10.02 -6.82 5.62
CA TYR A 61 10.14 -6.70 4.16
C TYR A 61 8.84 -6.26 3.48
N CYS A 62 7.67 -6.52 4.09
CA CYS A 62 6.40 -5.92 3.63
C CYS A 62 6.45 -4.39 3.68
N HIS A 63 7.03 -3.85 4.75
CA HIS A 63 7.18 -2.40 4.92
C HIS A 63 8.23 -1.82 3.97
N VAL A 64 9.36 -2.52 3.77
CA VAL A 64 10.37 -2.13 2.77
C VAL A 64 9.73 -2.06 1.38
N LEU A 65 9.02 -3.12 0.97
CA LEU A 65 8.34 -3.16 -0.32
C LEU A 65 7.32 -2.03 -0.47
N HIS A 66 6.51 -1.78 0.56
CA HIS A 66 5.56 -0.68 0.58
C HIS A 66 6.25 0.68 0.36
N ASN A 67 7.33 0.96 1.10
CA ASN A 67 8.06 2.22 0.97
C ASN A 67 8.72 2.37 -0.41
N SER A 68 9.28 1.29 -0.96
CA SER A 68 9.87 1.31 -2.30
C SER A 68 8.85 1.69 -3.37
N VAL A 69 7.64 1.11 -3.31
CA VAL A 69 6.63 1.43 -4.32
C VAL A 69 6.02 2.80 -4.08
N LYS A 70 5.77 3.18 -2.82
CA LYS A 70 5.34 4.54 -2.50
C LYS A 70 6.31 5.58 -3.07
N HIS A 71 7.61 5.37 -2.87
CA HIS A 71 8.63 6.24 -3.43
C HIS A 71 8.62 6.23 -4.96
N GLY A 72 8.37 5.09 -5.60
CA GLY A 72 8.15 5.02 -7.05
C GLY A 72 6.92 5.81 -7.51
N ASN A 73 5.81 5.72 -6.79
CA ASN A 73 4.57 6.45 -7.09
C ASN A 73 4.75 7.97 -7.02
N GLU A 74 5.59 8.47 -6.10
CA GLU A 74 5.93 9.90 -5.99
C GLU A 74 6.60 10.45 -7.26
N HIS A 75 7.12 9.59 -8.15
CA HIS A 75 7.76 9.97 -9.41
C HIS A 75 6.86 9.77 -10.64
N LEU A 76 5.61 9.30 -10.44
CA LEU A 76 4.64 9.20 -11.53
C LEU A 76 4.09 10.59 -11.86
N LEU A 77 3.60 10.75 -13.09
CA LEU A 77 3.04 12.02 -13.57
C LEU A 77 1.80 12.44 -12.78
N PHE A 78 1.11 11.48 -12.17
CA PHE A 78 -0.08 11.73 -11.36
C PHE A 78 -0.04 10.90 -10.07
N ASP A 79 -0.24 11.56 -8.93
CA ASP A 79 -0.40 10.86 -7.64
C ASP A 79 -1.82 10.30 -7.51
N ILE A 80 -1.96 9.00 -7.73
CA ILE A 80 -3.25 8.31 -7.70
C ILE A 80 -3.83 8.18 -6.28
N GLU A 81 -3.00 8.23 -5.24
CA GLU A 81 -3.44 7.94 -3.87
C GLU A 81 -4.46 8.97 -3.35
N PRO A 82 -4.23 10.29 -3.47
CA PRO A 82 -5.22 11.31 -3.15
C PRO A 82 -6.51 11.18 -3.95
N ALA A 83 -6.44 10.83 -5.24
CA ALA A 83 -7.62 10.64 -6.09
C ALA A 83 -8.49 9.48 -5.59
N LEU A 84 -7.89 8.32 -5.33
CA LEU A 84 -8.60 7.15 -4.77
C LEU A 84 -9.29 7.49 -3.43
N LEU A 85 -8.60 8.21 -2.54
CA LEU A 85 -9.17 8.60 -1.25
C LEU A 85 -10.32 9.59 -1.40
N LYS A 86 -10.21 10.57 -2.31
CA LYS A 86 -11.28 11.54 -2.57
C LYS A 86 -12.49 10.87 -3.23
N ILE A 87 -12.28 10.01 -4.23
CA ILE A 87 -13.34 9.23 -4.89
C ILE A 87 -14.09 8.40 -3.85
N TYR A 88 -13.37 7.58 -3.06
CA TYR A 88 -14.02 6.78 -2.02
C TYR A 88 -14.78 7.66 -1.01
N SER A 89 -14.17 8.74 -0.54
CA SER A 89 -14.79 9.65 0.42
C SER A 89 -16.03 10.37 -0.13
N HIS A 90 -16.09 10.64 -1.44
CA HIS A 90 -17.21 11.31 -2.09
C HIS A 90 -18.49 10.47 -1.99
N PHE A 91 -18.39 9.18 -2.31
CA PHE A 91 -19.51 8.25 -2.28
C PHE A 91 -19.81 7.73 -0.87
N TYR A 92 -18.78 7.42 -0.08
CA TYR A 92 -18.96 6.90 1.27
C TYR A 92 -19.76 7.83 2.19
N ARG A 93 -19.66 9.16 1.99
CA ARG A 93 -20.32 10.17 2.83
C ARG A 93 -21.77 10.44 2.45
N SER A 94 -22.26 9.93 1.32
CA SER A 94 -23.61 10.25 0.84
C SER A 94 -24.23 9.04 0.16
N SER A 95 -25.31 8.53 0.76
CA SER A 95 -26.14 7.49 0.15
C SER A 95 -26.78 7.97 -1.16
N VAL A 96 -27.10 9.27 -1.27
CA VAL A 96 -27.62 9.88 -2.49
C VAL A 96 -26.60 9.76 -3.62
N ARG A 97 -25.35 10.17 -3.39
CA ARG A 97 -24.28 10.08 -4.40
C ARG A 97 -23.96 8.63 -4.77
N SER A 98 -24.04 7.72 -3.79
CA SER A 98 -23.86 6.29 -4.04
C SER A 98 -24.98 5.73 -4.94
N GLN A 99 -26.23 6.17 -4.71
CA GLN A 99 -27.36 5.78 -5.55
C GLN A 99 -27.26 6.40 -6.96
N GLU A 100 -26.83 7.65 -7.08
CA GLU A 100 -26.58 8.28 -8.38
C GLU A 100 -25.56 7.47 -9.18
N LEU A 101 -24.45 7.06 -8.56
CA LEU A 101 -23.46 6.20 -9.22
C LEU A 101 -24.07 4.88 -9.69
N THR A 102 -24.93 4.24 -8.88
CA THR A 102 -25.68 3.05 -9.29
C THR A 102 -26.53 3.31 -10.54
N ASN A 103 -27.20 4.46 -10.64
CA ASN A 103 -27.98 4.80 -11.83
C ASN A 103 -27.10 4.93 -13.09
N TYR A 104 -25.84 5.34 -12.96
CA TYR A 104 -24.89 5.34 -14.09
C TYR A 104 -24.48 3.91 -14.50
N PHE A 105 -24.33 2.97 -13.55
CA PHE A 105 -24.12 1.56 -13.89
C PHE A 105 -25.32 1.00 -14.67
N ASP A 106 -26.54 1.26 -14.21
CA ASP A 106 -27.77 0.81 -14.87
C ASP A 106 -27.91 1.41 -16.28
N PHE A 107 -27.57 2.70 -16.46
CA PHE A 107 -27.63 3.39 -17.75
C PHE A 107 -26.64 2.82 -18.78
N ILE A 108 -25.45 2.40 -18.34
CA ILE A 108 -24.40 1.83 -19.21
C ILE A 108 -24.55 0.30 -19.35
N GLU A 109 -25.55 -0.30 -18.69
CA GLU A 109 -25.81 -1.75 -18.67
C GLU A 109 -24.61 -2.58 -18.16
N GLU A 110 -23.87 -2.04 -17.18
CA GLU A 110 -22.68 -2.66 -16.60
C GLU A 110 -22.96 -3.19 -15.19
N GLU A 111 -22.27 -4.26 -14.79
CA GLU A 111 -22.41 -4.81 -13.43
C GLU A 111 -21.96 -3.79 -12.38
N GLN A 112 -22.83 -3.50 -11.42
CA GLN A 112 -22.51 -2.63 -10.29
C GLN A 112 -21.32 -3.17 -9.49
N LYS A 113 -20.29 -2.35 -9.33
CA LYS A 113 -19.13 -2.67 -8.49
C LYS A 113 -18.92 -1.56 -7.46
N VAL A 114 -18.76 -1.96 -6.19
CA VAL A 114 -18.49 -1.02 -5.10
C VAL A 114 -17.12 -0.35 -5.24
N ILE A 115 -16.98 0.90 -4.83
CA ILE A 115 -15.66 1.54 -4.75
C ILE A 115 -14.93 0.99 -3.52
N LEU A 116 -13.71 0.51 -3.72
CA LEU A 116 -12.91 -0.03 -2.63
C LEU A 116 -12.16 1.07 -1.88
N LYS A 117 -12.11 0.94 -0.55
CA LYS A 117 -11.34 1.83 0.31
C LYS A 117 -9.86 1.51 0.21
N TYR A 118 -9.07 2.48 -0.24
CA TYR A 118 -7.63 2.46 -0.03
C TYR A 118 -7.28 2.84 1.42
N ILE A 119 -6.47 2.02 2.08
CA ILE A 119 -5.88 2.27 3.40
C ILE A 119 -4.38 2.44 3.22
N ARG A 120 -3.87 3.66 3.48
CA ARG A 120 -2.45 4.02 3.28
C ARG A 120 -1.46 3.06 3.93
N LEU A 121 -1.79 2.55 5.12
CA LEU A 121 -0.94 1.62 5.87
C LEU A 121 -0.97 0.17 5.35
N ARG A 122 -1.85 -0.15 4.39
CA ARG A 122 -2.04 -1.51 3.88
C ARG A 122 -1.95 -1.48 2.36
N TRP A 123 -0.73 -1.60 1.84
CA TRP A 123 -0.47 -1.62 0.39
C TRP A 123 -1.38 -2.56 -0.42
N LEU A 124 -1.75 -3.73 0.13
CA LEU A 124 -2.70 -4.65 -0.53
C LEU A 124 -4.02 -3.98 -0.93
N SER A 125 -4.45 -2.96 -0.17
CA SER A 125 -5.64 -2.20 -0.48
C SER A 125 -5.43 -1.18 -1.60
N LEU A 126 -4.19 -0.71 -1.85
CA LEU A 126 -3.91 0.22 -2.94
C LEU A 126 -4.15 -0.45 -4.28
N LEU A 127 -3.44 -1.55 -4.55
CA LEU A 127 -3.58 -2.23 -5.84
C LEU A 127 -5.01 -2.72 -6.09
N ARG A 128 -5.67 -3.29 -5.08
CA ARG A 128 -7.08 -3.68 -5.21
C ARG A 128 -7.99 -2.50 -5.53
N SER A 129 -7.72 -1.32 -4.95
CA SER A 129 -8.49 -0.11 -5.23
C SER A 129 -8.20 0.43 -6.62
N ILE A 130 -6.95 0.34 -7.09
CA ILE A 130 -6.54 0.67 -8.46
C ILE A 130 -7.23 -0.26 -9.46
N GLU A 131 -7.10 -1.59 -9.29
CA GLU A 131 -7.77 -2.59 -10.14
C GLU A 131 -9.29 -2.37 -10.18
N ARG A 132 -9.90 -2.07 -9.02
CA ARG A 132 -11.32 -1.73 -8.96
C ARG A 132 -11.62 -0.48 -9.77
N LEU A 133 -10.91 0.62 -9.53
CA LEU A 133 -11.14 1.89 -10.21
C LEU A 133 -10.93 1.74 -11.71
N THR A 134 -9.88 1.06 -12.16
CA THR A 134 -9.65 0.73 -13.58
C THR A 134 -10.86 0.00 -14.18
N SER A 135 -11.42 -0.98 -13.46
CA SER A 135 -12.58 -1.75 -13.96
C SER A 135 -13.89 -0.97 -14.06
N ILE A 136 -13.97 0.22 -13.45
CA ILE A 136 -15.16 1.10 -13.46
C ILE A 136 -14.82 2.52 -13.91
N HIS A 137 -13.64 2.71 -14.52
CA HIS A 137 -13.05 4.03 -14.77
C HIS A 137 -14.00 4.91 -15.57
N THR A 138 -14.51 4.39 -16.68
CA THR A 138 -15.46 5.06 -17.57
C THR A 138 -16.70 5.57 -16.82
N ILE A 139 -17.29 4.75 -15.97
CA ILE A 139 -18.52 5.08 -15.23
C ILE A 139 -18.25 6.20 -14.21
N VAL A 140 -17.18 6.06 -13.44
CA VAL A 140 -16.79 7.05 -12.43
C VAL A 140 -16.40 8.37 -13.09
N LYS A 141 -15.68 8.32 -14.21
CA LYS A 141 -15.32 9.49 -15.02
C LYS A 141 -16.55 10.23 -15.52
N ILE A 142 -17.48 9.53 -16.18
CA ILE A 142 -18.73 10.13 -16.67
C ILE A 142 -19.50 10.77 -15.52
N TYR A 143 -19.62 10.11 -14.37
CA TYR A 143 -20.26 10.68 -13.19
C TYR A 143 -19.62 12.02 -12.78
N PHE A 144 -18.30 12.06 -12.57
CA PHE A 144 -17.62 13.28 -12.11
C PHE A 144 -17.61 14.40 -13.16
N LEU A 145 -17.55 14.07 -14.45
CA LEU A 145 -17.62 15.05 -15.54
C LEU A 145 -19.01 15.68 -15.72
N ASN A 146 -20.07 15.01 -15.24
CA ASN A 146 -21.44 15.53 -15.26
C ASN A 146 -21.85 16.27 -13.98
N LEU A 147 -20.99 16.28 -12.95
CA LEU A 147 -21.21 17.13 -11.78
C LEU A 147 -21.05 18.60 -12.17
N THR A 148 -21.77 19.48 -11.47
CA THR A 148 -21.48 20.91 -11.57
C THR A 148 -20.07 21.19 -11.04
N ASN A 149 -19.39 22.21 -11.58
CA ASN A 149 -18.01 22.54 -11.18
C ASN A 149 -17.86 22.77 -9.67
N ASP A 150 -18.91 23.26 -9.00
CA ASP A 150 -18.90 23.51 -7.55
C ASP A 150 -19.03 22.21 -6.71
N ASP A 151 -19.55 21.13 -7.31
CA ASP A 151 -19.75 19.83 -6.65
C ASP A 151 -18.60 18.84 -6.88
N CYS A 152 -17.76 19.06 -7.89
CA CYS A 152 -16.62 18.21 -8.23
C CYS A 152 -15.34 18.72 -7.55
N PRO A 153 -14.67 17.93 -6.69
CA PRO A 153 -13.39 18.35 -6.12
C PRO A 153 -12.36 18.61 -7.22
N GLU A 154 -11.64 19.74 -7.17
CA GLU A 154 -10.66 20.17 -8.19
C GLU A 154 -9.66 19.07 -8.59
N LEU A 155 -9.12 18.33 -7.62
CA LEU A 155 -8.24 17.18 -7.89
C LEU A 155 -8.89 16.11 -8.78
N LEU A 156 -10.18 15.83 -8.57
CA LEU A 156 -10.91 14.83 -9.35
C LEU A 156 -11.28 15.38 -10.72
N LEU A 157 -11.59 16.68 -10.80
CA LEU A 157 -11.75 17.36 -12.08
C LEU A 157 -10.45 17.24 -12.89
N GLU A 158 -9.29 17.62 -12.32
CA GLU A 158 -7.98 17.48 -12.95
C GLU A 158 -7.68 16.03 -13.37
N PHE A 159 -8.02 15.06 -12.51
CA PHE A 159 -7.83 13.64 -12.78
C PHE A 159 -8.62 13.15 -14.00
N PHE A 160 -9.84 13.67 -14.23
CA PHE A 160 -10.77 13.19 -15.26
C PHE A 160 -10.93 14.10 -16.50
N THR A 161 -10.47 15.36 -16.47
CA THR A 161 -10.75 16.35 -17.53
C THR A 161 -9.61 16.71 -18.47
N SER A 162 -8.36 16.73 -18.02
CA SER A 162 -7.38 17.46 -18.83
C SER A 162 -6.94 16.62 -20.02
N ASP A 163 -7.03 17.17 -21.24
CA ASP A 163 -6.61 16.52 -22.49
C ASP A 163 -5.14 16.02 -22.49
N LYS A 164 -4.34 16.41 -21.47
CA LYS A 164 -3.00 15.85 -21.21
C LYS A 164 -3.00 14.87 -20.05
N SER A 165 -3.69 15.17 -18.94
CA SER A 165 -3.72 14.32 -17.74
C SER A 165 -4.61 13.10 -17.90
N ASP A 166 -5.61 13.09 -18.76
CA ASP A 166 -6.55 11.98 -18.93
C ASP A 166 -5.83 10.77 -19.54
N GLU A 167 -5.00 10.99 -20.57
CA GLU A 167 -4.06 9.97 -21.04
C GLU A 167 -3.09 9.56 -19.94
N PHE A 168 -2.49 10.51 -19.20
CA PHE A 168 -1.48 10.17 -18.19
C PHE A 168 -2.05 9.51 -16.92
N SER A 169 -3.26 9.85 -16.49
CA SER A 169 -3.89 9.38 -15.25
C SER A 169 -4.45 7.98 -15.45
N GLU A 170 -5.09 7.74 -16.60
CA GLU A 170 -5.52 6.43 -17.04
C GLU A 170 -4.31 5.54 -17.35
N CYS A 171 -3.28 6.05 -18.03
CA CYS A 171 -2.01 5.33 -18.21
C CYS A 171 -1.33 5.01 -16.88
N THR A 172 -1.37 5.91 -15.90
CA THR A 172 -0.84 5.69 -14.55
C THR A 172 -1.61 4.57 -13.85
N LEU A 173 -2.95 4.61 -13.91
CA LEU A 173 -3.80 3.54 -13.40
C LEU A 173 -3.43 2.19 -14.04
N TYR A 174 -3.40 2.11 -15.36
CA TYR A 174 -3.06 0.88 -16.08
C TYR A 174 -1.65 0.42 -15.75
N PHE A 175 -0.66 1.30 -15.76
CA PHE A 175 0.72 0.99 -15.39
C PHE A 175 0.79 0.34 -14.00
N LEU A 176 0.10 0.93 -13.01
CA LEU A 176 0.06 0.41 -11.66
C LEU A 176 -0.64 -0.95 -11.57
N THR A 177 -1.68 -1.22 -12.38
CA THR A 177 -2.27 -2.57 -12.48
C THR A 177 -1.28 -3.62 -13.00
N LYS A 178 -0.26 -3.21 -13.77
CA LYS A 178 0.77 -4.13 -14.27
C LYS A 178 1.83 -4.49 -13.23
N LEU A 179 1.84 -3.87 -12.05
CA LEU A 179 2.75 -4.20 -10.94
C LEU A 179 2.33 -5.47 -10.16
N THR A 180 1.75 -6.46 -10.84
CA THR A 180 1.30 -7.74 -10.26
C THR A 180 2.41 -8.49 -9.53
N GLU A 181 3.66 -8.36 -9.96
CA GLU A 181 4.79 -9.02 -9.31
C GLU A 181 5.08 -8.49 -7.92
N VAL A 182 4.91 -7.17 -7.72
CA VAL A 182 4.99 -6.53 -6.40
C VAL A 182 3.90 -7.10 -5.49
N GLN A 183 2.68 -7.25 -6.01
CA GLN A 183 1.56 -7.82 -5.26
C GLN A 183 1.80 -9.27 -4.87
N ASN A 184 2.27 -10.08 -5.81
CA ASN A 184 2.61 -11.47 -5.56
C ASN A 184 3.68 -11.59 -4.47
N ALA A 185 4.75 -10.80 -4.56
CA ALA A 185 5.78 -10.75 -3.53
C ALA A 185 5.20 -10.34 -2.17
N ASN A 186 4.35 -9.32 -2.13
CA ASN A 186 3.72 -8.85 -0.90
C ASN A 186 2.83 -9.91 -0.24
N LEU A 187 2.04 -10.66 -1.03
CA LEU A 187 1.23 -11.77 -0.54
C LEU A 187 2.10 -12.91 0.00
N LEU A 188 3.24 -13.19 -0.65
CA LEU A 188 4.18 -14.20 -0.17
C LEU A 188 4.86 -13.80 1.15
N LEU A 189 5.18 -12.51 1.32
CA LEU A 189 5.80 -11.98 2.55
C LEU A 189 4.85 -11.95 3.76
N GLN A 190 3.53 -11.91 3.53
CA GLN A 190 2.50 -11.87 4.58
C GLN A 190 1.99 -13.25 5.01
N ARG A 191 2.58 -14.34 4.51
CA ARG A 191 2.20 -15.69 4.95
C ARG A 191 2.52 -15.89 6.43
N ASP A 192 1.67 -16.65 7.11
CA ASP A 192 1.82 -16.98 8.54
C ASP A 192 3.19 -17.59 8.87
N TYR A 193 3.80 -18.28 7.91
CA TYR A 193 5.12 -18.87 8.03
C TYR A 193 6.00 -18.46 6.85
N THR A 194 7.02 -17.65 7.13
CA THR A 194 8.03 -17.24 6.16
C THR A 194 9.41 -17.32 6.81
N THR A 195 10.34 -18.08 6.22
CA THR A 195 11.72 -18.22 6.72
C THR A 195 12.63 -17.15 6.11
N GLY A 196 13.81 -16.92 6.70
CA GLY A 196 14.82 -16.02 6.11
C GLY A 196 15.22 -16.41 4.67
N VAL A 197 15.34 -17.71 4.39
CA VAL A 197 15.60 -18.22 3.03
C VAL A 197 14.44 -17.92 2.09
N SER A 198 13.20 -18.09 2.56
CA SER A 198 12.00 -17.75 1.80
C SER A 198 11.96 -16.26 1.47
N ILE A 199 12.25 -15.39 2.44
CA ILE A 199 12.31 -13.93 2.26
C ILE A 199 13.36 -13.58 1.19
N TYR A 200 14.58 -14.11 1.31
CA TYR A 200 15.65 -13.89 0.33
C TYR A 200 15.20 -14.27 -1.08
N ASN A 201 14.58 -15.45 -1.23
CA ASN A 201 14.08 -15.93 -2.52
C ASN A 201 12.95 -15.05 -3.07
N ILE A 202 12.02 -14.59 -2.23
CA ILE A 202 10.91 -13.72 -2.65
C ILE A 202 11.46 -12.40 -3.19
N ILE A 203 12.32 -11.73 -2.42
CA ILE A 203 12.87 -10.42 -2.79
C ILE A 203 13.78 -10.52 -4.01
N THR A 204 14.67 -11.50 -4.05
CA THR A 204 15.59 -11.69 -5.19
C THR A 204 14.83 -12.01 -6.48
N ASN A 205 13.78 -12.82 -6.40
CA ASN A 205 12.91 -13.09 -7.56
C ASN A 205 12.13 -11.85 -8.00
N LEU A 206 11.59 -11.06 -7.07
CA LEU A 206 10.94 -9.81 -7.41
C LEU A 206 11.91 -8.86 -8.13
N LEU A 207 13.09 -8.64 -7.56
CA LEU A 207 14.11 -7.78 -8.16
C LEU A 207 14.48 -8.24 -9.57
N ARG A 208 14.75 -9.53 -9.76
CA ARG A 208 15.03 -10.10 -11.07
C ARG A 208 13.89 -9.84 -12.06
N LYS A 209 12.64 -10.03 -11.67
CA LYS A 209 11.48 -9.79 -12.55
C LYS A 209 11.34 -8.30 -12.90
N LEU A 210 11.55 -7.39 -11.95
CA LEU A 210 11.50 -5.95 -12.20
C LEU A 210 12.66 -5.49 -13.09
N MET A 211 13.88 -6.00 -12.87
CA MET A 211 15.04 -5.72 -13.72
C MET A 211 14.85 -6.23 -15.14
N ASN A 212 14.31 -7.44 -15.31
CA ASN A 212 14.00 -7.97 -16.63
C ASN A 212 13.00 -7.07 -17.36
N ARG A 213 11.96 -6.56 -16.67
CA ARG A 213 11.01 -5.62 -17.28
C ARG A 213 11.64 -4.29 -17.69
N LEU A 214 12.61 -3.79 -16.92
CA LEU A 214 13.35 -2.58 -17.29
C LEU A 214 14.22 -2.77 -18.54
N GLN A 215 14.67 -4.00 -18.79
CA GLN A 215 15.50 -4.36 -19.95
C GLN A 215 14.67 -4.82 -21.16
N ASP A 216 13.37 -5.01 -20.99
CA ASP A 216 12.48 -5.50 -22.03
C ASP A 216 11.89 -4.32 -22.82
N ASP A 217 12.44 -4.08 -24.00
CA ASP A 217 11.99 -3.01 -24.92
C ASP A 217 10.51 -3.20 -25.36
N LEU A 218 9.92 -4.39 -25.17
CA LEU A 218 8.55 -4.72 -25.56
C LEU A 218 7.53 -4.58 -24.43
N PHE A 219 7.93 -4.35 -23.17
CA PHE A 219 6.98 -4.23 -22.07
C PHE A 219 6.05 -3.01 -22.22
N TRP A 220 6.47 -2.02 -23.01
CA TRP A 220 5.79 -0.75 -23.23
C TRP A 220 4.90 -0.73 -24.49
N LEU A 221 4.87 -1.84 -25.25
CA LEU A 221 3.98 -2.08 -26.40
C LEU A 221 2.77 -2.92 -25.99
#